data_AF-A0A0Q5ZVL1-F1
#
_entry.id   AF-A0A0Q5ZVL1-F1
#
_cell.length_a   1.000
_cell.length_b   1.000
_cell.length_c   1.000
_cell.angle_alpha   90.00
_cell.angle_beta   90.00
_cell.angle_gamma   90.00
#
_symmetry.space_group_name_H-M   'P 1'
#
loop_
_entity.id
_entity.type
_entity.pdbx_description
1 polymer ?
#
loop_
_entity_poly.entity_id
_entity_poly.type
_entity_poly.pdbx_seq_one_letter_code
_entity_poly.pdbx_strand_id
1 'polypeptide(L)'
;MKLLTVKRTKNSLQLIDENKFLIGERLSGFFAGANERLKINDTIYKIRHSGFLYRNTEFFDSNGKLVVMIDFEKDRLFYYGQPYTEIYILKSNGWSNGSQSLYNFYNDEFVMRFDCRRSFFKSRYEIQIKEDFTNSIIILAFLQSNIKDLED
;
A
#
# COMPACT_ATOMS: atom_id res chain seq x y z
N MET A 1 -13.47 -12.85 -3.33
CA MET A 1 -12.25 -12.00 -3.27
C MET A 1 -12.12 -11.25 -4.58
N LYS A 2 -11.65 -10.00 -4.56
CA LYS A 2 -11.35 -9.18 -5.75
C LYS A 2 -9.85 -9.17 -6.03
N LEU A 3 -9.46 -9.19 -7.30
CA LEU A 3 -8.06 -9.13 -7.72
C LEU A 3 -7.74 -7.76 -8.31
N LEU A 4 -6.71 -7.10 -7.78
CA LEU A 4 -6.13 -5.89 -8.34
C LEU A 4 -4.74 -6.21 -8.91
N THR A 5 -4.40 -5.58 -10.03
CA THR A 5 -3.11 -5.76 -10.70
C THR A 5 -2.35 -4.45 -10.77
N VAL A 6 -1.04 -4.51 -10.55
CA VAL A 6 -0.16 -3.35 -10.69
C VAL A 6 0.36 -3.24 -12.11
N LYS A 7 0.18 -2.08 -12.72
CA LYS A 7 0.73 -1.72 -14.03
C LYS A 7 1.77 -0.62 -13.88
N ARG A 8 3.00 -0.90 -14.30
CA ARG A 8 4.09 0.09 -14.32
C ARG A 8 4.01 0.96 -15.57
N THR A 9 4.10 2.27 -15.38
CA THR A 9 4.30 3.26 -16.43
C THR A 9 5.68 3.92 -16.27
N LYS A 10 6.01 4.89 -17.12
CA LYS A 10 7.31 5.58 -17.05
C LYS A 10 7.52 6.29 -15.70
N ASN A 11 6.46 6.88 -15.15
CA ASN A 11 6.54 7.76 -13.96
C ASN A 11 5.53 7.38 -12.85
N SER A 12 4.82 6.26 -13.00
CA SER A 12 3.84 5.83 -12.00
C SER A 12 3.68 4.31 -11.93
N LEU A 13 3.22 3.84 -10.78
CA LEU A 13 2.71 2.49 -10.56
C LEU A 13 1.20 2.59 -10.35
N GLN A 14 0.43 2.07 -11.29
CA GLN A 14 -1.03 2.15 -11.30
C GLN A 14 -1.62 0.86 -10.74
N LEU A 15 -2.60 0.98 -9.86
CA LEU A 15 -3.37 -0.13 -9.33
C LEU A 15 -4.72 -0.18 -10.05
N ILE A 16 -4.98 -1.30 -10.72
CA ILE A 16 -6.11 -1.47 -11.64
C ILE A 16 -6.93 -2.67 -11.18
N ASP A 17 -8.26 -2.56 -11.24
CA ASP A 17 -9.16 -3.67 -10.96
C ASP A 17 -9.33 -4.64 -12.15
N GLU A 18 -10.12 -5.69 -11.93
CA GLU A 18 -10.47 -6.70 -12.93
C GLU A 18 -11.22 -6.14 -14.17
N ASN A 19 -11.94 -5.03 -14.00
CA ASN A 19 -12.68 -4.34 -15.05
C ASN A 19 -11.84 -3.28 -15.77
N LYS A 20 -10.54 -3.18 -15.45
CA LYS A 20 -9.59 -2.18 -15.98
C LYS A 20 -9.84 -0.75 -15.49
N PHE A 21 -10.58 -0.57 -14.40
CA PHE A 21 -10.71 0.73 -13.75
C PHE A 21 -9.51 1.03 -12.86
N LEU A 22 -9.04 2.28 -12.92
CA LEU A 22 -7.94 2.77 -12.09
C LEU A 22 -8.45 3.04 -10.66
N ILE A 23 -7.89 2.34 -9.68
CA ILE A 23 -8.16 2.57 -8.25
C ILE A 23 -7.31 3.73 -7.73
N GLY A 24 -6.08 3.83 -8.22
CA GLY A 24 -5.17 4.94 -7.97
C GLY A 24 -3.75 4.60 -8.38
N GLU A 25 -2.83 5.52 -8.15
CA GLU A 25 -1.44 5.36 -8.59
C GLU A 25 -0.44 5.96 -7.63
N ARG A 26 0.71 5.30 -7.49
CA ARG A 26 1.92 5.89 -6.91
C ARG A 26 2.63 6.68 -7.98
N LEU A 27 2.89 7.95 -7.73
CA LEU A 27 3.69 8.81 -8.59
C LEU A 27 5.13 8.80 -8.06
N SER A 28 6.08 8.39 -8.89
CA SER A 28 7.49 8.42 -8.54
C SER A 28 8.02 9.85 -8.63
N GLY A 29 8.70 10.32 -7.59
CA GLY A 29 9.38 11.61 -7.61
C GLY A 29 10.64 11.62 -8.50
N PHE A 30 11.16 12.81 -8.80
CA PHE A 30 12.35 13.02 -9.64
C PHE A 30 13.66 12.41 -9.07
N PHE A 31 13.70 12.11 -7.78
CA PHE A 31 14.81 11.44 -7.11
C PHE A 31 14.24 10.28 -6.28
N ALA A 32 14.89 9.11 -6.31
CA ALA A 32 14.50 7.91 -5.58
C ALA A 32 14.16 8.25 -4.11
N GLY A 33 12.88 8.16 -3.74
CA GLY A 33 12.36 8.44 -2.39
C GLY A 33 12.00 9.90 -2.08
N ALA A 34 12.38 10.89 -2.90
CA ALA A 34 12.02 12.29 -2.66
C ALA A 34 10.72 12.67 -3.40
N ASN A 35 9.78 13.30 -2.69
CA ASN A 35 8.49 13.73 -3.23
C ASN A 35 7.57 12.61 -3.74
N GLU A 36 7.62 11.42 -3.12
CA GLU A 36 6.67 10.36 -3.42
C GLU A 36 5.23 10.77 -3.05
N ARG A 37 4.29 10.40 -3.93
CA ARG A 37 2.88 10.76 -3.79
C ARG A 37 2.00 9.58 -4.17
N LEU A 38 0.86 9.46 -3.51
CA LEU A 38 -0.26 8.65 -4.01
C LEU A 38 -1.31 9.57 -4.61
N LYS A 39 -1.90 9.15 -5.73
CA LYS A 39 -3.05 9.80 -6.34
C LYS A 39 -4.22 8.82 -6.33
N ILE A 40 -5.33 9.23 -5.72
CA ILE A 40 -6.60 8.49 -5.70
C ILE A 40 -7.65 9.47 -6.21
N ASN A 41 -8.25 9.17 -7.36
CA ASN A 41 -9.09 10.13 -8.09
C ASN A 41 -8.36 11.48 -8.25
N ASP A 42 -8.96 12.57 -7.79
CA ASP A 42 -8.37 13.92 -7.83
C ASP A 42 -7.61 14.30 -6.56
N THR A 43 -7.51 13.39 -5.58
CA THR A 43 -6.83 13.63 -4.31
C THR A 43 -5.39 13.14 -4.35
N ILE A 44 -4.46 14.01 -3.93
CA ILE A 44 -3.04 13.69 -3.81
C ILE A 44 -2.69 13.56 -2.33
N TYR A 45 -2.09 12.43 -1.98
CA TYR A 45 -1.52 12.17 -0.66
C TYR A 45 0.00 12.25 -0.73
N LYS A 46 0.60 12.97 0.20
CA LYS A 46 2.06 13.07 0.34
C LYS A 46 2.56 11.92 1.20
N ILE A 47 3.62 11.25 0.75
CA ILE A 47 4.27 10.19 1.50
C ILE A 47 5.47 10.81 2.24
N ARG A 48 5.63 10.48 3.51
CA ARG A 48 6.81 10.82 4.31
C ARG A 48 7.32 9.60 5.04
N HIS A 49 8.63 9.53 5.25
CA HIS A 49 9.23 8.53 6.10
C HIS A 49 9.69 9.16 7.40
N SER A 50 9.43 8.49 8.52
CA SER A 50 9.72 8.98 9.87
C SER A 50 10.19 7.83 10.77
N GLY A 51 10.48 8.14 12.04
CA GLY A 51 10.93 7.15 13.03
C GLY A 51 12.42 6.80 12.93
N PHE A 52 12.89 5.95 13.85
CA PHE A 52 14.26 5.47 13.86
C PHE A 52 14.53 4.63 12.60
N LEU A 53 15.59 4.96 11.86
CA LEU A 53 15.93 4.35 10.57
C LEU A 53 14.82 4.43 9.50
N TYR A 54 13.94 5.44 9.53
CA TYR A 54 12.88 5.63 8.53
C TYR A 54 11.89 4.45 8.44
N ARG A 55 11.69 3.74 9.56
CA ARG A 55 10.81 2.56 9.67
C ARG A 55 9.32 2.88 9.75
N ASN A 56 8.95 4.15 9.74
CA ASN A 56 7.55 4.54 9.61
C ASN A 56 7.31 5.15 8.24
N THR A 57 6.16 4.82 7.64
CA THR A 57 5.69 5.47 6.42
C THR A 57 4.34 6.13 6.69
N GLU A 58 4.26 7.43 6.43
CA GLU A 58 3.13 8.29 6.75
C GLU A 58 2.53 8.86 5.47
N PHE A 59 1.20 8.90 5.41
CA PHE A 59 0.43 9.41 4.28
C PHE A 59 -0.43 10.58 4.71
N PHE A 60 -0.15 11.76 4.16
CA PHE A 60 -0.83 13.01 4.49
C PHE A 60 -1.76 13.43 3.37
N ASP A 61 -2.97 13.88 3.69
CA ASP A 61 -3.89 14.45 2.71
C ASP A 61 -3.45 15.84 2.20
N SER A 62 -4.29 16.44 1.36
CA SER A 62 -4.06 17.78 0.79
C SER A 62 -4.02 18.89 1.85
N ASN A 63 -4.68 18.70 2.99
CA ASN A 63 -4.69 19.64 4.11
C ASN A 63 -3.51 19.41 5.07
N GLY A 64 -2.67 18.40 4.81
CA GLY A 64 -1.56 18.03 5.70
C GLY A 64 -1.99 17.22 6.91
N LYS A 65 -3.20 16.67 6.94
CA LYS A 65 -3.66 15.74 7.97
C LYS A 65 -3.08 14.35 7.70
N LEU A 66 -2.53 13.71 8.73
CA LEU A 66 -2.12 12.30 8.66
C LEU A 66 -3.36 11.40 8.53
N VAL A 67 -3.41 10.58 7.48
CA VAL A 67 -4.54 9.70 7.17
C VAL A 67 -4.18 8.23 7.35
N VAL A 68 -2.98 7.83 6.95
CA VAL A 68 -2.46 6.47 7.17
C VAL A 68 -1.04 6.55 7.72
N MET A 69 -0.71 5.67 8.66
CA MET A 69 0.65 5.40 9.11
C MET A 69 0.92 3.90 9.06
N ILE A 70 2.08 3.51 8.55
CA ILE A 70 2.60 2.14 8.61
C ILE A 70 3.81 2.15 9.53
N ASP A 71 3.74 1.37 10.60
CA ASP A 71 4.79 1.15 11.58
C ASP A 71 5.36 -0.26 11.37
N PHE A 72 6.54 -0.33 10.72
CA PHE A 72 7.21 -1.60 10.45
C PHE A 72 7.93 -2.18 11.67
N GLU A 73 8.07 -1.44 12.77
CA GLU A 73 8.63 -1.99 14.02
C GLU A 73 7.59 -2.85 14.74
N LYS A 74 6.31 -2.48 14.61
CA LYS A 74 5.19 -3.19 15.24
C LYS A 74 4.34 -4.00 14.27
N ASP A 75 4.73 -4.06 13.00
CA ASP A 75 3.97 -4.70 11.91
C ASP A 75 2.51 -4.22 11.87
N ARG A 76 2.30 -2.90 11.93
CA ARG A 76 0.97 -2.29 12.03
C ARG A 76 0.72 -1.23 10.96
N LEU A 77 -0.53 -1.18 10.51
CA LEU A 77 -1.06 -0.06 9.73
C LEU A 77 -2.20 0.58 10.52
N PHE A 78 -2.14 1.91 10.64
CA PHE A 78 -3.14 2.75 11.28
C PHE A 78 -3.82 3.58 10.21
N TYR A 79 -5.15 3.54 10.16
CA TYR A 79 -5.96 4.43 9.34
C TYR A 79 -6.76 5.38 10.25
N TYR A 80 -6.44 6.67 10.17
CA TYR A 80 -7.04 7.73 10.98
C TYR A 80 -8.34 8.24 10.34
N GLY A 81 -9.30 7.32 10.20
CA GLY A 81 -10.64 7.59 9.69
C GLY A 81 -11.51 8.42 10.65
N GLN A 82 -12.79 8.51 10.34
CA GLN A 82 -13.81 9.08 11.22
C GLN A 82 -14.92 8.03 11.39
N PRO A 83 -15.43 7.77 12.61
CA PRO A 83 -15.10 8.44 13.88
C PRO A 83 -13.93 7.79 14.67
N TYR A 84 -13.43 6.64 14.23
CA TYR A 84 -12.39 5.88 14.93
C TYR A 84 -11.16 5.62 14.06
N THR A 85 -10.04 5.32 14.73
CA THR A 85 -8.85 4.79 14.08
C THR A 85 -9.02 3.29 13.85
N GLU A 86 -8.85 2.86 12.61
CA GLU A 86 -8.77 1.44 12.28
C GLU A 86 -7.31 0.98 12.36
N ILE A 87 -7.08 -0.21 12.93
CA ILE A 87 -5.76 -0.78 13.10
C ILE A 87 -5.72 -2.13 12.38
N TYR A 88 -4.62 -2.36 11.68
CA TYR A 88 -4.38 -3.58 10.92
C TYR A 88 -3.01 -4.15 11.26
N ILE A 89 -2.87 -5.47 11.13
CA ILE A 89 -1.64 -6.23 11.36
C ILE A 89 -1.09 -6.69 10.01
N LEU A 90 0.18 -6.40 9.79
CA LEU A 90 0.98 -6.93 8.70
C LEU A 90 1.51 -8.31 9.08
N LYS A 91 1.30 -9.32 8.23
CA LYS A 91 1.88 -10.66 8.42
C LYS A 91 2.62 -11.06 7.15
N SER A 92 3.90 -11.39 7.27
CA SER A 92 4.67 -11.98 6.17
C SER A 92 4.33 -13.46 6.05
N ASN A 93 4.01 -13.92 4.84
CA ASN A 93 3.69 -15.31 4.57
C ASN A 93 4.81 -15.93 3.73
N GLY A 94 5.70 -16.70 4.37
CA GLY A 94 6.69 -17.56 3.70
C GLY A 94 8.16 -17.14 3.86
N TRP A 95 9.07 -18.01 3.38
CA TRP A 95 10.53 -17.85 3.49
C TRP A 95 11.14 -16.89 2.46
N SER A 96 10.45 -16.65 1.34
CA SER A 96 10.79 -15.57 0.42
C SER A 96 9.75 -14.48 0.62
N ASN A 97 10.17 -13.24 0.90
CA ASN A 97 9.35 -12.02 1.09
C ASN A 97 8.47 -11.62 -0.13
N GLY A 98 7.96 -12.59 -0.88
CA GLY A 98 7.12 -12.40 -2.05
C GLY A 98 5.63 -12.28 -1.73
N SER A 99 5.20 -12.46 -0.48
CA SER A 99 3.82 -12.20 -0.09
C SER A 99 3.67 -11.65 1.32
N GLN A 100 2.85 -10.62 1.47
CA GLN A 100 2.46 -10.03 2.74
C GLN A 100 0.94 -9.98 2.80
N SER A 101 0.37 -10.17 3.97
CA SER A 101 -1.07 -10.08 4.20
C SER A 101 -1.38 -9.02 5.25
N LEU A 102 -2.57 -8.45 5.14
CA LEU A 102 -3.13 -7.48 6.06
C LEU A 102 -4.37 -8.09 6.72
N TYR A 103 -4.41 -8.01 8.05
CA TYR A 103 -5.52 -8.49 8.87
C TYR A 103 -6.06 -7.35 9.74
N ASN A 104 -7.35 -7.35 10.02
CA ASN A 104 -7.93 -6.43 10.99
C ASN A 104 -7.41 -6.80 12.40
N PHE A 105 -6.97 -5.79 13.16
CA PHE A 105 -6.34 -6.01 14.46
C PHE A 105 -7.28 -6.58 15.53
N TYR A 106 -8.57 -6.26 15.48
CA TYR A 106 -9.51 -6.58 16.56
C TYR A 106 -10.10 -7.99 16.45
N ASN A 107 -10.27 -8.50 15.23
CA ASN A 107 -10.92 -9.78 14.98
C ASN A 107 -10.08 -10.76 14.14
N ASP A 108 -8.82 -10.42 13.84
CA ASP A 108 -7.91 -11.19 12.98
C ASP A 108 -8.50 -11.53 11.60
N GLU A 109 -9.50 -10.77 11.13
CA GLU A 109 -10.13 -11.01 9.85
C GLU A 109 -9.18 -10.62 8.70
N PHE A 110 -9.08 -11.49 7.70
CA PHE A 110 -8.28 -11.22 6.50
C PHE A 110 -8.88 -10.05 5.71
N VAL A 111 -8.02 -9.11 5.31
CA VAL A 111 -8.41 -7.91 4.54
C VAL A 111 -7.87 -7.99 3.11
N MET A 112 -6.55 -8.17 2.96
CA MET A 112 -5.92 -8.27 1.66
C MET A 112 -4.57 -8.98 1.72
N ARG A 113 -4.10 -9.48 0.57
CA ARG A 113 -2.78 -10.08 0.38
C ARG A 113 -2.11 -9.48 -0.84
N PHE A 114 -0.87 -9.07 -0.67
CA PHE A 114 0.04 -8.73 -1.76
C PHE A 114 0.79 -9.99 -2.19
N ASP A 115 0.87 -10.22 -3.49
CA ASP A 115 1.63 -11.31 -4.10
C ASP A 115 2.57 -10.74 -5.17
N CYS A 116 3.86 -11.04 -5.05
CA CYS A 116 4.89 -10.77 -6.06
C CYS A 116 5.25 -12.07 -6.77
N ARG A 117 4.89 -12.16 -8.06
CA ARG A 117 5.33 -13.26 -8.93
C ARG A 117 6.50 -12.79 -9.79
N ARG A 118 7.66 -13.41 -9.58
CA ARG A 118 8.84 -13.18 -10.42
C ARG A 118 8.82 -14.16 -11.59
N SER A 119 8.90 -13.64 -12.81
CA SER A 119 9.27 -14.40 -14.02
C SER A 119 10.67 -13.96 -14.45
N PHE A 120 11.39 -14.77 -15.24
CA PHE A 120 12.79 -14.59 -15.67
C PHE A 120 13.15 -13.18 -16.19
N PHE A 121 12.18 -12.35 -16.58
CA PHE A 121 12.40 -10.97 -17.03
C PHE A 121 11.47 -9.91 -16.41
N LYS A 122 10.47 -10.29 -15.60
CA LYS A 122 9.45 -9.34 -15.10
C LYS A 122 8.89 -9.77 -13.74
N SER A 123 8.84 -8.83 -12.80
CA SER A 123 8.01 -8.94 -11.60
C SER A 123 6.58 -8.53 -11.94
N ARG A 124 5.60 -9.34 -11.55
CA ARG A 124 4.17 -9.02 -11.58
C ARG A 124 3.68 -8.92 -10.15
N TYR A 125 3.03 -7.81 -9.83
CA TYR A 125 2.48 -7.56 -8.50
C TYR A 125 0.95 -7.58 -8.56
N GLU A 126 0.37 -8.28 -7.60
CA GLU A 126 -1.07 -8.48 -7.48
C GLU A 126 -1.50 -8.23 -6.03
N ILE A 127 -2.70 -7.69 -5.85
CA ILE A 127 -3.33 -7.60 -4.54
C ILE A 127 -4.67 -8.31 -4.60
N GLN A 128 -4.84 -9.32 -3.75
CA GLN A 128 -6.13 -9.96 -3.49
C GLN A 128 -6.79 -9.27 -2.31
N ILE A 129 -8.04 -8.87 -2.46
CA ILE A 129 -8.77 -8.07 -1.46
C ILE A 129 -10.09 -8.76 -1.13
N LYS A 130 -10.52 -8.69 0.12
CA LYS A 130 -11.87 -9.06 0.55
C LYS A 130 -12.93 -8.28 -0.25
N GLU A 131 -14.02 -8.92 -0.64
CA GLU A 131 -14.98 -8.35 -1.61
C GLU A 131 -15.64 -7.04 -1.18
N ASP A 132 -15.90 -6.90 0.11
CA ASP A 132 -16.54 -5.76 0.76
C ASP A 132 -15.56 -4.63 1.12
N PHE A 133 -14.26 -4.88 1.02
CA PHE A 133 -13.25 -3.88 1.37
C PHE A 133 -12.99 -2.90 0.23
N THR A 134 -13.21 -1.61 0.50
CA THR A 134 -13.23 -0.55 -0.53
C THR A 134 -12.30 0.63 -0.23
N ASN A 135 -11.58 0.61 0.90
CA ASN A 135 -10.78 1.74 1.33
C ASN A 135 -9.48 1.88 0.51
N SER A 136 -9.55 2.65 -0.58
CA SER A 136 -8.47 2.79 -1.56
C SER A 136 -7.16 3.32 -0.99
N ILE A 137 -7.20 4.19 0.04
CA ILE A 137 -5.97 4.72 0.64
C ILE A 137 -5.23 3.64 1.44
N ILE A 138 -5.94 2.76 2.14
CA ILE A 138 -5.32 1.62 2.82
C ILE A 138 -4.73 0.65 1.78
N ILE A 139 -5.46 0.36 0.70
CA ILE A 139 -5.00 -0.54 -0.36
C ILE A 139 -3.69 -0.04 -0.99
N LEU A 140 -3.62 1.25 -1.34
CA LEU A 140 -2.43 1.83 -1.95
C LEU A 140 -1.29 2.05 -0.96
N ALA A 141 -1.59 2.35 0.31
CA ALA A 141 -0.57 2.40 1.36
C ALA A 141 0.08 1.02 1.56
N PHE A 142 -0.74 -0.04 1.57
CA PHE A 142 -0.25 -1.42 1.63
C PHE A 142 0.53 -1.84 0.38
N LEU A 143 0.10 -1.39 -0.81
CA LEU A 143 0.89 -1.58 -2.02
C LEU A 143 2.27 -0.91 -1.92
N GLN A 144 2.29 0.34 -1.43
CA GLN A 144 3.50 1.14 -1.29
C GLN A 144 4.51 0.47 -0.36
N SER A 145 4.06 -0.07 0.77
CA SER A 145 4.96 -0.76 1.71
C SER A 145 5.62 -1.99 1.09
N ASN A 146 4.87 -2.75 0.28
CA ASN A 146 5.35 -4.00 -0.30
C ASN A 146 6.28 -3.83 -1.50
N ILE A 147 6.10 -2.77 -2.29
CA ILE A 147 6.96 -2.54 -3.46
C ILE A 147 8.31 -1.94 -3.05
N LYS A 148 8.37 -1.12 -2.00
CA LYS A 148 9.64 -0.55 -1.50
C LYS A 148 10.63 -1.64 -1.11
N ASP A 149 10.17 -2.66 -0.39
CA ASP A 149 11.00 -3.80 0.05
C ASP A 149 11.52 -4.70 -1.11
N LEU A 150 11.07 -4.46 -2.34
CA LEU A 150 11.44 -5.25 -3.53
C LEU A 150 12.28 -4.48 -4.54
N GLU A 151 12.33 -3.15 -4.47
CA GLU A 151 13.13 -2.28 -5.35
C GLU A 151 14.44 -1.79 -4.71
N ASP A 152 14.64 -2.02 -3.40
CA ASP A 152 15.90 -1.85 -2.66
C ASP A 152 16.68 -3.18 -2.55
#